data_AF-A0A7C5EIM9-F1
#
_entry.id   AF-A0A7C5EIM9-F1
#
_cell.length_a   1.000
_cell.length_b   1.000
_cell.length_c   1.000
_cell.angle_alpha   90.00
_cell.angle_beta   90.00
_cell.angle_gamma   90.00
#
_symmetry.space_group_name_H-M   'P 1'
#
loop_
_entity.id
_entity.type
_entity.pdbx_description
1 polymer ?
#
loop_
_entity_poly.entity_id
_entity_poly.type
_entity_poly.pdbx_seq_one_letter_code
_entity_poly.pdbx_strand_id
1 'polypeptide(L)'
;MGFVYYANYLVYFEMARAEMLRQAGVPYPALEEKGVFLPVVESFCEYLRPANYDDLLVTRLQCSRRGARLHIEYDMCRTVSGTRGGLSEPEPVARGYTDHVCMSRAGRVLKPVPE
;
A
#
# COMPACT_ATOMS: atom_id res chain seq x y z
N MET A 1 22.75 -10.04 -9.68
CA MET A 1 21.43 -9.38 -9.65
C MET A 1 20.80 -9.73 -8.32
N GLY A 2 20.83 -8.82 -7.33
CA GLY A 2 20.47 -9.10 -5.92
C GLY A 2 19.44 -8.14 -5.35
N PHE A 3 18.71 -7.45 -6.23
CA PHE A 3 17.72 -6.43 -5.90
C PHE A 3 16.30 -7.00 -6.04
N VAL A 4 15.36 -6.40 -5.31
CA VAL A 4 13.94 -6.70 -5.42
C VAL A 4 13.45 -6.40 -6.85
N TYR A 5 12.71 -7.34 -7.43
CA TYR A 5 12.08 -7.19 -8.75
C TYR A 5 11.03 -6.07 -8.72
N TYR A 6 10.98 -5.22 -9.75
CA TYR A 6 10.19 -3.99 -9.76
C TYR A 6 8.70 -4.23 -9.44
N ALA A 7 8.10 -5.33 -9.92
CA ALA A 7 6.69 -5.61 -9.66
C ALA A 7 6.40 -5.95 -8.19
N ASN A 8 7.39 -6.43 -7.43
CA ASN A 8 7.20 -6.79 -6.02
C ASN A 8 6.93 -5.57 -5.15
N TYR A 9 7.34 -4.36 -5.56
CA TYR A 9 7.01 -3.15 -4.83
C TYR A 9 5.48 -2.91 -4.81
N LEU A 10 4.78 -3.23 -5.89
CA LEU A 10 3.31 -3.15 -5.94
C LEU A 10 2.66 -4.21 -5.03
N VAL A 11 3.27 -5.40 -4.93
CA VAL A 11 2.83 -6.44 -3.98
C VAL A 11 2.98 -5.93 -2.54
N TYR A 12 4.10 -5.27 -2.22
CA TYR A 12 4.31 -4.68 -0.89
C TYR A 12 3.33 -3.55 -0.59
N PHE A 13 2.98 -2.71 -1.58
CA PHE A 13 1.93 -1.70 -1.43
C PHE A 13 0.56 -2.34 -1.15
N GLU A 14 0.20 -3.43 -1.84
CA GLU A 14 -1.03 -4.17 -1.56
C GLU A 14 -1.05 -4.73 -0.13
N MET A 15 0.05 -5.32 0.33
CA MET A 15 0.18 -5.81 1.70
C MET A 15 0.02 -4.66 2.71
N ALA A 16 0.62 -3.50 2.46
CA ALA A 16 0.50 -2.32 3.31
C ALA A 16 -0.95 -1.81 3.36
N ARG A 17 -1.66 -1.78 2.23
CA ARG A 17 -3.09 -1.44 2.15
C ARG A 17 -3.95 -2.44 2.93
N ALA A 18 -3.68 -3.74 2.82
CA ALA A 18 -4.42 -4.77 3.54
C ALA A 18 -4.23 -4.63 5.06
N GLU A 19 -3.01 -4.30 5.50
CA GLU A 19 -2.71 -4.04 6.91
C GLU A 19 -3.35 -2.74 7.42
N MET A 20 -3.34 -1.66 6.62
CA MET A 20 -4.09 -0.43 6.95
C MET A 20 -5.57 -0.73 7.21
N LEU A 21 -6.22 -1.50 6.32
CA LEU A 21 -7.62 -1.89 6.47
C LEU A 21 -7.86 -2.68 7.77
N ARG A 22 -6.94 -3.59 8.11
CA ARG A 22 -6.98 -4.33 9.38
C ARG A 22 -6.83 -3.40 10.59
N GLN A 23 -5.89 -2.46 10.56
CA GLN A 23 -5.69 -1.47 11.63
C GLN A 23 -6.87 -0.51 11.79
N ALA A 24 -7.58 -0.21 10.71
CA ALA A 24 -8.83 0.55 10.72
C ALA A 24 -10.04 -0.25 11.23
N GLY A 25 -9.87 -1.54 11.57
CA GLY A 25 -10.95 -2.41 12.05
C GLY A 25 -11.84 -3.01 10.95
N VAL A 26 -11.46 -2.85 9.68
CA VAL A 26 -12.25 -3.31 8.52
C VAL A 26 -11.36 -4.14 7.59
N PRO A 27 -10.92 -5.35 8.00
CA PRO A 27 -10.05 -6.17 7.19
C PRO A 27 -10.69 -6.50 5.84
N TYR A 28 -9.89 -6.63 4.79
CA TYR A 28 -10.38 -6.76 3.42
C TYR A 28 -11.43 -7.88 3.21
N PRO A 29 -11.31 -9.09 3.79
CA PRO A 29 -12.37 -10.10 3.70
C PRO A 29 -13.74 -9.65 4.23
N ALA A 30 -13.76 -8.84 5.30
CA ALA A 30 -15.01 -8.30 5.84
C ALA A 30 -15.65 -7.27 4.89
N LEU A 31 -14.86 -6.56 4.08
CA LEU A 31 -15.41 -5.72 2.99
C LEU A 31 -16.06 -6.57 1.92
N GLU A 32 -15.43 -7.67 1.51
CA GLU A 32 -15.96 -8.56 0.48
C GLU A 32 -17.24 -9.26 0.93
N GLU A 33 -17.34 -9.64 2.21
CA GLU A 33 -18.57 -10.17 2.82
C GLU A 33 -19.71 -9.15 2.80
N LYS A 34 -19.40 -7.86 2.99
CA LYS A 34 -20.35 -6.74 2.81
C LYS A 34 -20.66 -6.44 1.34
N GLY A 35 -20.08 -7.18 0.40
CA GLY A 35 -20.28 -6.99 -1.03
C GLY A 35 -19.51 -5.81 -1.62
N VAL A 36 -18.50 -5.29 -0.91
CA VAL A 36 -17.65 -4.17 -1.34
C VAL A 36 -16.31 -4.70 -1.82
N PHE A 37 -15.94 -4.36 -3.06
CA PHE A 37 -14.68 -4.73 -3.69
C PHE A 37 -13.90 -3.48 -4.05
N LEU A 38 -12.56 -3.56 -3.96
CA LEU A 38 -11.64 -2.45 -4.20
C LEU A 38 -10.57 -2.82 -5.25
N PRO A 39 -10.95 -3.11 -6.52
CA PRO A 39 -9.97 -3.32 -7.58
C PRO A 39 -9.09 -2.08 -7.76
N VAL A 40 -7.82 -2.31 -8.07
CA VAL A 40 -6.87 -1.28 -8.51
C VAL A 40 -7.26 -0.84 -9.92
N VAL A 41 -7.40 0.46 -10.15
CA VAL A 41 -7.62 1.05 -11.49
C VAL A 41 -6.39 1.78 -12.02
N GLU A 42 -5.50 2.19 -11.13
CA GLU A 42 -4.23 2.83 -11.46
C GLU A 42 -3.19 2.48 -10.39
N SER A 43 -1.95 2.29 -10.79
CA SER A 43 -0.82 2.06 -9.89
C SER A 43 0.41 2.78 -10.43
N PHE A 44 1.13 3.44 -9.53
CA PHE A 44 2.37 4.13 -9.82
C PHE A 44 3.43 3.74 -8.79
N CYS A 45 4.67 3.54 -9.25
CA CYS A 45 5.82 3.29 -8.39
C CYS A 45 7.06 3.98 -8.95
N GLU A 46 7.61 4.90 -8.18
CA GLU A 46 8.91 5.52 -8.37
C GLU A 46 9.95 4.78 -7.54
N TYR A 47 10.98 4.24 -8.20
CA TYR A 47 12.05 3.47 -7.56
C TYR A 47 13.23 4.40 -7.26
N LEU A 48 13.38 4.80 -6.00
CA LEU A 48 14.39 5.78 -5.57
C LEU A 48 15.74 5.12 -5.27
N ARG A 49 15.72 3.99 -4.56
CA ARG A 49 16.88 3.17 -4.22
C ARG A 49 16.50 1.70 -4.23
N PRO A 50 17.39 0.79 -4.68
CA PRO A 50 17.04 -0.62 -4.75
C PRO A 50 16.96 -1.25 -3.35
N ALA A 51 15.89 -1.97 -3.03
CA ALA A 51 15.84 -2.90 -1.89
C ALA A 51 16.59 -4.21 -2.23
N ASN A 52 17.21 -4.80 -1.22
CA ASN A 52 17.94 -6.07 -1.27
C ASN A 52 17.22 -7.16 -0.47
N TYR A 53 17.72 -8.38 -0.59
CA TYR A 53 17.38 -9.44 0.34
C TYR A 53 17.77 -9.04 1.78
N ASP A 54 16.93 -9.41 2.76
CA ASP A 54 17.10 -9.14 4.20
C ASP A 54 16.98 -7.67 4.63
N ASP A 55 16.62 -6.75 3.72
CA ASP A 55 16.27 -5.39 4.10
C ASP A 55 14.95 -5.36 4.89
N LEU A 56 14.95 -4.70 6.05
CA LEU A 56 13.73 -4.39 6.77
C LEU A 56 13.07 -3.14 6.16
N LEU A 57 12.01 -3.38 5.40
CA LEU A 57 11.22 -2.34 4.73
C LEU A 57 10.03 -1.90 5.59
N VAL A 58 9.86 -0.59 5.73
CA VAL A 58 8.73 0.04 6.40
C VAL A 58 8.00 0.89 5.36
N THR A 59 6.70 0.67 5.20
CA THR A 59 5.85 1.46 4.30
C THR A 59 4.90 2.29 5.13
N ARG A 60 5.01 3.61 5.01
CA ARG A 60 3.99 4.55 5.48
C ARG A 60 3.00 4.80 4.37
N LEU A 61 1.76 5.06 4.72
CA LEU A 61 0.72 5.33 3.75
C LEU A 61 -0.24 6.42 4.22
N GLN A 62 -0.86 7.06 3.25
CA GLN A 62 -1.96 8.00 3.46
C GLN A 62 -3.10 7.60 2.53
N CYS A 63 -4.30 7.48 3.07
CA CYS A 63 -5.49 7.15 2.29
C CYS A 63 -6.43 8.35 2.25
N SER A 64 -6.81 8.76 1.04
CA SER A 64 -7.83 9.78 0.81
C SER A 64 -8.98 9.22 0.00
N ARG A 65 -10.17 9.78 0.18
CA ARG A 65 -11.40 9.32 -0.48
C ARG A 65 -12.07 10.46 -1.23
N ARG A 66 -12.46 10.20 -2.48
CA ARG A 66 -13.28 11.11 -3.30
C ARG A 66 -14.43 10.34 -3.95
N GLY A 67 -15.63 10.46 -3.36
CA GLY A 67 -16.80 9.70 -3.80
C GLY A 67 -16.56 8.20 -3.68
N ALA A 68 -16.62 7.48 -4.80
CA ALA A 68 -16.37 6.04 -4.86
C ALA A 68 -14.89 5.65 -5.08
N ARG A 69 -13.98 6.63 -5.13
CA ARG A 69 -12.55 6.39 -5.34
C ARG A 69 -11.78 6.50 -4.03
N LEU A 70 -10.85 5.56 -3.82
CA LEU A 70 -9.83 5.63 -2.77
C LEU A 70 -8.47 5.81 -3.45
N HIS A 71 -7.75 6.84 -3.04
CA HIS A 71 -6.38 7.11 -3.46
C HIS A 71 -5.47 6.83 -2.26
N ILE A 72 -4.48 5.96 -2.45
CA ILE A 72 -3.56 5.56 -1.38
C ILE A 72 -2.15 5.87 -1.84
N GLU A 73 -1.47 6.75 -1.11
CA GLU A 73 -0.07 7.10 -1.32
C GLU A 73 0.81 6.22 -0.41
N TYR A 74 1.99 5.83 -0.91
CA TYR A 74 2.94 4.98 -0.21
C TYR A 74 4.33 5.64 -0.19
N ASP A 75 4.93 5.70 1.00
CA ASP A 75 6.33 6.05 1.23
C ASP A 75 7.04 4.86 1.86
N MET A 76 7.88 4.17 1.08
CA MET A 76 8.65 3.02 1.52
C MET A 76 10.09 3.43 1.87
N CYS A 77 10.52 3.10 3.07
CA CYS A 77 11.89 3.26 3.52
C CYS A 77 12.47 1.93 4.03
N ARG A 78 13.80 1.80 4.05
CA ARG A 78 14.48 0.73 4.78
C ARG A 78 15.02 1.28 6.09
N THR A 79 14.90 0.51 7.16
CA THR A 79 15.57 0.83 8.42
C THR A 79 17.01 0.35 8.35
N VAL A 80 17.96 1.22 8.66
CA VAL A 80 19.35 0.82 8.83
C VAL A 80 19.53 0.48 10.32
N SER A 81 19.88 -0.76 10.63
CA SER A 81 20.31 -1.13 11.99
C SER A 81 21.74 -0.60 12.20
N GLY A 82 21.88 0.58 12.78
CA GLY A 82 23.19 1.10 13.17
C GLY A 82 23.84 0.17 14.20
N THR A 83 25.06 -0.31 13.93
CA THR A 83 25.81 -1.18 14.84
C THR A 83 26.36 -0.47 16.09
N ARG A 84 26.19 0.86 16.23
CA ARG A 84 26.59 1.61 17.42
C ARG A 84 25.73 2.86 17.63
N GLY A 85 24.80 2.83 18.59
CA GLY A 85 24.35 3.97 19.39
C GLY A 85 23.68 5.19 18.70
N GLY A 86 23.56 5.22 17.38
CA GLY A 86 22.88 6.29 16.63
C GLY A 86 21.67 5.75 15.89
N LEU A 87 20.51 6.38 16.08
CA LEU A 87 19.35 6.19 15.22
C LEU A 87 19.72 6.70 13.81
N SER A 88 20.05 5.78 12.90
CA SER A 88 20.19 6.13 11.48
C SER A 88 18.83 6.51 10.91
N GLU A 89 18.78 7.63 10.17
CA GLU A 89 17.56 8.05 9.49
C GLU A 89 17.11 6.97 8.49
N PRO A 90 15.79 6.70 8.37
CA PRO A 90 15.29 5.73 7.41
C PRO A 90 15.62 6.17 5.98
N GLU A 91 16.18 5.27 5.17
CA GLU A 91 16.52 5.61 3.79
C GLU A 91 15.32 5.38 2.86
N PRO A 92 14.96 6.35 1.99
CA PRO A 92 13.86 6.16 1.04
C PRO A 92 14.24 5.13 -0.04
N VAL A 93 13.33 4.19 -0.27
CA VAL A 93 13.46 3.08 -1.22
C VAL A 93 12.53 3.30 -2.42
N ALA A 94 11.24 3.51 -2.17
CA ALA A 94 10.26 3.71 -3.23
C ALA A 94 9.12 4.62 -2.77
N ARG A 95 8.50 5.29 -3.73
CA ARG A 95 7.25 6.05 -3.55
C ARG A 95 6.24 5.60 -4.57
N GLY A 96 4.97 5.69 -4.24
CA GLY A 96 3.95 5.26 -5.18
C GLY A 96 2.56 5.62 -4.75
N TYR A 97 1.60 5.27 -5.59
CA TYR A 97 0.19 5.30 -5.22
C TYR A 97 -0.58 4.20 -5.93
N THR A 98 -1.75 3.89 -5.38
CA THR A 98 -2.76 3.07 -6.03
C THR A 98 -4.13 3.74 -5.94
N ASP A 99 -4.83 3.80 -7.06
CA ASP A 99 -6.23 4.21 -7.08
C ASP A 99 -7.14 3.00 -7.13
N HIS A 100 -8.21 3.05 -6.34
CA HIS A 100 -9.23 2.02 -6.27
C HIS A 100 -10.61 2.61 -6.50
N VAL A 101 -11.51 1.78 -7.01
CA VAL A 101 -12.93 2.11 -7.11
C VAL A 101 -13.73 1.13 -6.27
N CYS A 102 -14.57 1.64 -5.37
CA CYS A 102 -15.54 0.82 -4.64
C CYS A 102 -16.60 0.29 -5.61
N MET A 103 -16.68 -1.03 -5.73
CA MET A 103 -17.69 -1.67 -6.56
C MET A 103 -18.37 -2.84 -5.87
N SER A 104 -19.57 -3.17 -6.34
CA SER A 104 -20.28 -4.38 -5.94
C SER A 104 -19.70 -5.60 -6.65
N ARG A 105 -20.07 -6.79 -6.16
CA ARG A 105 -19.76 -8.07 -6.84
C ARG A 105 -20.19 -8.09 -8.32
N ALA A 106 -21.25 -7.35 -8.68
CA ALA A 106 -21.75 -7.25 -10.04
C ALA A 106 -20.98 -6.21 -10.90
N GLY A 107 -19.86 -5.67 -10.41
CA GLY A 107 -19.04 -4.67 -11.12
C GLY A 107 -19.64 -3.27 -11.15
N ARG A 108 -20.68 -2.99 -10.36
CA ARG A 108 -21.32 -1.67 -10.31
C ARG A 108 -20.64 -0.78 -9.28
N VAL A 109 -20.31 0.45 -9.66
CA VAL A 109 -19.72 1.44 -8.74
C VAL A 109 -20.69 1.71 -7.59
N LEU A 110 -20.21 1.59 -6.35
CA LEU A 110 -20.98 1.87 -5.14
C LEU A 110 -20.96 3.38 -4.85
N LYS A 111 -22.14 4.01 -4.83
CA LYS A 111 -22.32 5.42 -4.47
C LYS A 111 -23.54 5.55 -3.52
N PRO A 112 -23.37 6.03 -2.28
CA PRO A 112 -22.10 6.27 -1.57
C PRO A 112 -21.38 4.95 -1.24
N VAL A 113 -20.09 5.05 -0.93
CA VAL A 113 -19.34 3.92 -0.36
C VAL A 113 -19.90 3.65 1.04
N PRO A 114 -20.24 2.39 1.39
CA PRO A 114 -20.73 2.05 2.73
C PRO A 114 -19.77 2.50 3.83
N GLU A 115 -20.31 2.91 4.97
CA GLU A 115 -19.54 3.25 6.18
C GLU A 115 -18.88 2.02 6.82
#